data_AF-A0A182B2C6-F1
#
_entry.id   AF-A0A182B2C6-F1
#
_cell.length_a   1.000
_cell.length_b   1.000
_cell.length_c   1.000
_cell.angle_alpha   90.00
_cell.angle_beta   90.00
_cell.angle_gamma   90.00
#
_symmetry.space_group_name_H-M   'P 1'
#
loop_
_entity.id
_entity.type
_entity.pdbx_description
1 polymer ?
#
loop_
_entity_poly.entity_id
_entity_poly.type
_entity_poly.pdbx_seq_one_letter_code
_entity_poly.pdbx_strand_id
1 'polypeptide(L)'
;FKTEPVLTSGEPSPPKLEGKLQTMGNALKVNWIKQDDGGSPIKHYLIRYRAKHVSDWKPEIRLPHGSEYVVLSSLDWNTEYEVYVVAENQ
;
A
#
# COMPACT_ATOMS: atom_id res chain seq x y z
N PHE A 1 37.11 -6.35 19.20
CA PHE A 1 35.91 -7.04 18.72
C PHE A 1 34.85 -5.98 18.43
N LYS A 2 34.60 -5.69 17.15
CA LYS A 2 33.59 -4.73 16.72
C LYS A 2 32.31 -5.53 16.55
N THR A 3 31.34 -5.36 17.43
CA THR A 3 30.04 -6.03 17.29
C THR A 3 29.31 -5.38 16.11
N GLU A 4 29.22 -6.11 15.01
CA GLU A 4 28.30 -5.81 13.92
C GLU A 4 26.88 -5.95 14.46
N PRO A 5 25.99 -4.94 14.30
CA PRO A 5 24.61 -5.10 14.71
C PRO A 5 24.01 -6.20 13.84
N VAL A 6 23.52 -7.27 14.47
CA VAL A 6 22.66 -8.25 13.83
C VAL A 6 21.46 -7.47 13.32
N LEU A 7 21.42 -7.17 12.02
CA LEU A 7 20.23 -6.70 11.34
C LEU A 7 19.24 -7.87 11.36
N THR A 8 18.52 -8.02 12.47
CA THR A 8 17.26 -8.74 12.50
C THR A 8 16.39 -8.07 11.45
N SER A 9 16.24 -8.70 10.28
CA SER A 9 15.32 -8.25 9.23
C SER A 9 13.97 -7.98 9.86
N GLY A 10 13.67 -6.71 10.13
CA GLY A 10 12.40 -6.28 10.71
C GLY A 10 11.32 -6.26 9.63
N GLU A 11 10.05 -6.23 10.03
CA GLU A 11 8.96 -5.90 9.11
C GLU A 11 9.22 -4.52 8.48
N PRO A 12 8.89 -4.32 7.18
CA PRO A 12 9.10 -3.03 6.55
C PRO A 12 8.22 -2.00 7.25
N SER A 13 8.73 -0.77 7.37
CA SER A 13 7.94 0.33 7.92
C SER A 13 6.69 0.56 7.07
N PRO A 14 5.52 0.86 7.69
CA PRO A 14 4.29 1.08 6.94
C PRO A 14 4.51 2.19 5.91
N PRO A 15 4.16 1.95 4.63
CA PRO A 15 4.40 2.93 3.59
C PRO A 15 3.57 4.19 3.84
N LYS A 16 4.14 5.36 3.55
CA LYS A 16 3.41 6.61 3.71
C LYS A 16 2.46 6.78 2.53
N LEU A 17 1.17 6.88 2.81
CA LEU A 17 0.12 6.98 1.80
C LEU A 17 -0.18 8.43 1.42
N GLU A 18 -0.16 8.70 0.12
CA GLU A 18 -0.61 9.94 -0.52
C GLU A 18 -1.74 9.62 -1.51
N GLY A 19 -2.98 9.67 -1.02
CA GLY A 19 -4.16 9.55 -1.85
C GLY A 19 -4.43 10.85 -2.62
N LYS A 20 -4.47 10.76 -3.96
CA LYS A 20 -4.93 11.85 -4.82
C LYS A 20 -6.16 11.38 -5.57
N LEU A 21 -7.31 12.02 -5.35
CA LEU A 21 -8.52 11.76 -6.13
C LEU A 21 -8.21 12.07 -7.60
N GLN A 22 -8.39 11.08 -8.48
CA GLN A 22 -8.27 11.32 -9.91
C GLN A 22 -9.61 11.87 -10.39
N THR A 23 -9.60 13.05 -10.99
CA THR A 23 -10.82 13.76 -11.42
C THR A 23 -11.42 13.19 -12.71
N MET A 24 -10.77 12.22 -13.36
CA MET A 24 -11.27 11.56 -14.56
C MET A 24 -11.86 10.17 -14.22
N GLY A 25 -13.19 10.13 -14.06
CA GLY A 25 -13.94 8.91 -13.71
C GLY A 25 -14.05 8.66 -12.21
N ASN A 26 -14.84 7.65 -11.82
CA ASN A 26 -14.99 7.24 -10.42
C ASN A 26 -13.78 6.39 -9.98
N ALA A 27 -12.62 7.05 -9.96
CA ALA A 27 -11.33 6.42 -9.69
C ALA A 27 -10.50 7.23 -8.68
N LEU A 28 -9.75 6.51 -7.83
CA LEU A 28 -8.86 7.07 -6.83
C LEU A 28 -7.44 6.61 -7.12
N LYS A 29 -6.52 7.56 -7.32
CA LYS A 29 -5.10 7.26 -7.44
C LYS A 29 -4.47 7.30 -6.05
N VAL A 30 -4.11 6.13 -5.53
CA VAL A 30 -3.40 6.03 -4.26
C VAL A 30 -1.92 5.87 -4.57
N ASN A 31 -1.11 6.81 -4.10
CA ASN A 31 0.34 6.77 -4.24
C ASN A 31 0.91 6.45 -2.87
N TRP A 32 2.05 5.77 -2.82
CA TRP A 32 2.78 5.55 -1.58
C TRP A 32 4.27 5.73 -1.78
N ILE A 33 4.91 6.20 -0.73
CA ILE A 33 6.36 6.36 -0.67
C ILE A 33 6.91 5.25 0.21
N LYS A 34 7.76 4.40 -0.38
CA LYS A 34 8.48 3.36 0.36
C LYS A 34 9.29 4.01 1.48
N GLN A 35 9.19 3.45 2.68
CA GLN A 35 9.93 3.92 3.84
C GLN A 35 11.16 3.03 4.03
N ASP A 36 11.52 2.73 5.27
CA ASP A 36 12.57 1.77 5.59
C ASP A 36 12.09 0.33 5.32
N ASP A 37 12.89 -0.41 4.56
CA ASP A 37 12.58 -1.79 4.15
C ASP A 37 12.92 -2.81 5.28
N GLY A 38 13.30 -2.36 6.48
CA GLY A 38 13.59 -3.21 7.64
C GLY A 38 14.87 -4.04 7.51
N GLY A 39 15.68 -3.78 6.48
CA GLY A 39 16.89 -4.54 6.15
C GLY A 39 16.70 -5.59 5.04
N SER A 40 15.48 -5.80 4.53
CA SER A 40 15.18 -6.74 3.45
C SER A 40 14.36 -6.09 2.33
N PRO A 41 14.70 -6.30 1.05
CA PRO A 41 13.97 -5.64 -0.04
C PRO A 41 12.50 -6.04 -0.05
N ILE A 42 11.61 -5.06 -0.29
CA ILE A 42 10.18 -5.31 -0.50
C ILE A 42 10.03 -6.22 -1.72
N LYS A 43 9.25 -7.29 -1.59
CA LYS A 43 8.91 -8.23 -2.68
C LYS A 43 7.76 -7.70 -3.52
N HIS A 44 6.70 -7.26 -2.86
CA HIS A 44 5.48 -6.74 -3.48
C HIS A 44 4.68 -5.90 -2.48
N TYR A 45 3.75 -5.12 -3.02
CA TYR A 45 2.76 -4.37 -2.25
C TYR A 45 1.40 -5.05 -2.35
N LEU A 46 0.70 -5.15 -1.22
CA LEU A 46 -0.69 -5.56 -1.15
C LEU A 46 -1.57 -4.35 -0.88
N ILE A 47 -2.57 -4.16 -1.73
CA ILE A 47 -3.53 -3.07 -1.61
C ILE A 47 -4.89 -3.68 -1.28
N ARG A 48 -5.46 -3.22 -0.17
CA ARG A 48 -6.82 -3.56 0.26
C ARG A 48 -7.65 -2.30 0.33
N TYR A 49 -8.86 -2.36 -0.22
CA TYR A 49 -9.76 -1.23 -0.14
C TYR A 49 -11.19 -1.70 0.06
N ARG A 50 -11.98 -0.90 0.77
CA ARG A 50 -13.40 -1.15 0.99
C ARG A 50 -14.15 0.15 1.16
N ALA A 51 -15.44 0.15 0.86
CA ALA A 51 -16.28 1.27 1.22
C ALA A 51 -16.48 1.25 2.75
N LYS A 52 -16.40 2.40 3.41
CA LYS A 52 -16.54 2.52 4.88
C LYS A 52 -17.84 1.91 5.42
N HIS A 53 -18.88 1.94 4.61
CA HIS A 53 -20.20 1.41 4.95
C HIS A 53 -20.37 -0.09 4.66
N VAL A 54 -19.36 -0.74 4.06
CA VAL A 54 -19.36 -2.16 3.69
C VAL A 54 -18.28 -2.87 4.51
N SER A 55 -18.61 -4.03 5.09
CA SER A 55 -17.62 -4.82 5.84
C SER A 55 -16.67 -5.57 4.91
N ASP A 56 -17.17 -6.00 3.76
CA ASP A 56 -16.43 -6.76 2.75
C ASP A 56 -15.35 -5.92 2.08
N TRP A 57 -14.16 -6.52 2.03
CA TRP A 57 -13.03 -5.99 1.28
C TRP A 57 -13.21 -6.29 -0.20
N LYS A 58 -12.89 -5.30 -1.04
CA LYS A 58 -12.72 -5.55 -2.47
C LYS A 58 -11.51 -6.48 -2.69
N PRO A 59 -11.40 -7.13 -3.86
CA PRO A 59 -10.28 -8.00 -4.16
C PRO A 59 -8.94 -7.34 -3.88
N GLU A 60 -8.07 -8.06 -3.16
CA GLU A 60 -6.72 -7.60 -2.88
C GLU A 60 -5.95 -7.45 -4.18
N ILE A 61 -5.30 -6.30 -4.35
CA ILE A 61 -4.47 -6.03 -5.52
C ILE A 61 -3.02 -6.23 -5.11
N ARG A 62 -2.33 -7.12 -5.82
CA ARG A 62 -0.89 -7.37 -5.64
C ARG A 62 -0.11 -6.64 -6.71
N LEU A 63 0.84 -5.82 -6.29
CA LEU A 63 1.69 -5.05 -7.19
C LEU A 63 3.17 -5.38 -6.97
N PRO A 64 4.00 -5.37 -8.03
CA PRO A 64 5.44 -5.61 -7.90
C PRO A 64 6.12 -4.50 -7.07
N HIS A 65 7.26 -4.82 -6.45
CA HIS A 65 8.04 -3.90 -5.60
C HIS A 65 8.39 -2.54 -6.21
N GLY A 66 8.47 -2.42 -7.53
CA GLY A 66 8.71 -1.15 -8.23
C GLY A 66 7.49 -0.25 -8.33
N SER A 67 6.34 -0.66 -7.79
CA SER A 67 5.10 0.11 -7.88
C SER A 67 5.02 1.14 -6.75
N GLU A 68 4.75 2.38 -7.13
CA GLU A 68 4.62 3.51 -6.20
C GLU A 68 3.18 4.05 -6.16
N TYR A 69 2.29 3.49 -6.99
CA TYR A 69 0.89 3.88 -7.01
C TYR A 69 -0.02 2.76 -7.53
N VAL A 70 -1.31 2.88 -7.20
CA VAL A 70 -2.41 2.10 -7.76
C VAL A 70 -3.53 3.06 -8.17
N VAL A 71 -4.27 2.69 -9.21
CA VAL A 71 -5.51 3.37 -9.58
C VAL A 71 -6.66 2.44 -9.24
N LEU A 72 -7.41 2.78 -8.19
CA LEU A 72 -8.64 2.09 -7.83
C LEU A 72 -9.75 2.63 -8.72
N SER A 73 -10.25 1.84 -9.65
CA SER A 73 -11.34 2.21 -10.56
C SER A 73 -12.66 1.60 -10.12
N SER A 74 -13.77 2.06 -10.73
CA SER A 74 -15.13 1.56 -10.43
C SER A 74 -15.52 1.75 -8.97
N LEU A 75 -15.17 2.91 -8.40
CA LEU A 75 -15.67 3.34 -7.10
C LEU A 75 -17.14 3.76 -7.25
N ASP A 76 -17.82 3.92 -6.13
CA ASP A 76 -19.17 4.44 -6.02
C ASP A 76 -19.13 5.93 -5.69
N TRP A 77 -20.05 6.70 -6.27
CA TRP A 77 -20.10 8.14 -6.05
C TRP A 77 -20.47 8.43 -4.61
N ASN A 78 -19.96 9.54 -4.07
CA ASN A 78 -20.31 10.02 -2.73
C ASN A 78 -20.04 8.98 -1.62
N THR A 79 -19.14 8.03 -1.86
CA THR A 79 -18.80 6.93 -0.96
C THR A 79 -17.39 7.12 -0.41
N GLU A 80 -17.26 7.07 0.91
CA GLU A 80 -15.96 7.02 1.56
C GLU A 80 -15.36 5.61 1.43
N TYR A 81 -14.09 5.53 1.03
CA TYR A 81 -13.33 4.29 0.97
C TYR A 81 -12.17 4.32 1.96
N GLU A 82 -11.95 3.20 2.64
CA GLU A 82 -10.73 2.94 3.38
C GLU A 82 -9.76 2.20 2.48
N VAL A 83 -8.51 2.68 2.40
CA VAL A 83 -7.46 2.04 1.60
C VAL A 83 -6.27 1.75 2.49
N TYR A 84 -5.77 0.53 2.40
CA TYR A 84 -4.60 0.03 3.10
C TYR A 84 -3.58 -0.44 2.07
N VAL A 85 -2.32 -0.06 2.29
CA VAL A 85 -1.18 -0.54 1.50
C VAL A 85 -0.21 -1.17 2.46
N VAL A 86 0.08 -2.44 2.21
CA VAL A 86 0.99 -3.26 3.01
C VAL A 86 2.20 -3.58 2.15
N ALA A 87 3.38 -3.31 2.65
CA ALA A 87 4.63 -3.78 2.06
C ALA A 87 4.95 -5.15 2.64
N GLU A 88 5.20 -6.15 1.79
CA GLU A 88 5.71 -7.45 2.24
C GLU A 88 7.18 -7.60 1.80
N ASN A 89 8.06 -7.88 2.77
CA ASN A 89 9.47 -8.15 2.53
C ASN A 89 9.75 -9.67 2.46
N GLN A 90 11.03 -10.03 2.33
CA GLN A 90 11.44 -11.41 2.04
C GLN A 90 11.33 -12.38 3.21
#